data_AF-H0T3Z1-F1
#
_entry.id   AF-H0T3Z1-F1
#
_cell.length_a   1.000
_cell.length_b   1.000
_cell.length_c   1.000
_cell.angle_alpha   90.00
_cell.angle_beta   90.00
_cell.angle_gamma   90.00
#
_symmetry.space_group_name_H-M   'P 1'
#
loop_
_entity.id
_entity.type
_entity.pdbx_description
1 polymer ?
#
loop_
_entity_poly.entity_id
_entity_poly.type
_entity_poly.pdbx_seq_one_letter_code
_entity_poly.pdbx_strand_id
1 'polypeptide(L)' 'MPVTAATREALQAHVGAASLQSDPAAYLEKDFAALLETVALAAGLKLQPENVPMPTGLETEG' A
#
# COMPACT_ATOMS: atom_id res chain seq x y z
N MET A 1 15.29 -2.94 -21.95
CA MET A 1 15.09 -2.27 -20.64
C MET A 1 15.62 -3.19 -19.56
N PRO A 2 16.54 -2.76 -18.68
CA PRO A 2 16.91 -3.56 -17.51
C PRO A 2 15.65 -3.83 -16.67
N VAL A 3 15.49 -5.07 -16.19
CA VAL A 3 14.25 -5.54 -15.52
C VAL A 3 13.83 -4.65 -14.35
N THR A 4 14.80 -4.10 -13.61
CA THR A 4 14.57 -3.16 -12.52
C THR A 4 13.92 -1.85 -12.97
N ALA A 5 14.26 -1.33 -14.15
CA ALA A 5 13.66 -0.11 -14.68
C ALA A 5 12.20 -0.35 -15.09
N ALA A 6 11.92 -1.48 -15.75
CA ALA A 6 10.57 -1.88 -16.12
C ALA A 6 9.66 -2.07 -14.89
N THR A 7 10.16 -2.71 -13.81
CA THR A 7 9.39 -2.85 -12.56
C THR A 7 9.09 -1.50 -11.92
N ARG A 8 10.04 -0.56 -11.89
CA ARG A 8 9.81 0.78 -11.34
C ARG A 8 8.74 1.53 -12.13
N GLU A 9 8.85 1.54 -13.45
CA GLU A 9 7.88 2.21 -14.34
C GLU A 9 6.48 1.61 -14.18
N ALA A 10 6.36 0.28 -14.13
CA ALA A 10 5.09 -0.39 -13.92
C ALA A 10 4.46 -0.04 -12.57
N LEU A 11 5.26 0.01 -11.49
CA LEU A 11 4.76 0.39 -10.17
C LEU A 11 4.30 1.85 -10.13
N GLN A 12 5.06 2.76 -10.72
CA GLN A 12 4.68 4.17 -10.83
C GLN A 12 3.40 4.35 -11.66
N ALA A 13 3.26 3.61 -12.76
CA ALA A 13 2.06 3.62 -13.58
C ALA A 13 0.85 3.04 -12.82
N HIS A 14 1.02 1.98 -12.02
CA HIS A 14 -0.03 1.40 -11.18
C HIS A 14 -0.53 2.40 -10.14
N VAL A 15 0.39 3.05 -9.41
CA VAL A 15 0.03 4.07 -8.42
C VAL A 15 -0.67 5.26 -9.09
N GLY A 16 -0.20 5.70 -10.26
CA GLY A 16 -0.86 6.74 -11.05
C GLY A 16 -2.27 6.33 -11.51
N ALA A 17 -2.45 5.09 -11.98
CA ALA A 17 -3.73 4.55 -12.44
C ALA A 17 -4.75 4.38 -11.32
N ALA A 18 -4.31 4.26 -10.05
CA ALA A 18 -5.22 4.24 -8.89
C ALA A 18 -6.09 5.51 -8.81
N SER A 19 -5.64 6.64 -9.38
CA SER A 19 -6.44 7.87 -9.49
C SER A 19 -7.74 7.69 -10.31
N LEU A 20 -7.84 6.63 -11.11
CA LEU A 20 -9.04 6.31 -11.89
C LEU A 20 -10.11 5.58 -11.06
N GLN A 21 -9.78 5.16 -9.84
CA GLN A 21 -10.74 4.53 -8.93
C GLN A 21 -11.65 5.59 -8.30
N SER A 22 -12.85 5.18 -7.89
CA SER A 22 -13.81 6.07 -7.20
C SER A 22 -13.28 6.58 -5.87
N ASP A 23 -12.45 5.78 -5.19
CA ASP A 23 -11.75 6.13 -3.96
C ASP A 23 -10.29 5.64 -4.07
N PRO A 24 -9.40 6.47 -4.63
CA PRO A 24 -8.00 6.11 -4.85
C PRO A 24 -7.24 5.80 -3.56
N ALA A 25 -7.57 6.51 -2.46
CA ALA A 25 -6.88 6.35 -1.18
C ALA A 25 -7.20 4.98 -0.57
N ALA A 26 -8.49 4.65 -0.43
CA ALA A 26 -8.91 3.35 0.09
C ALA A 26 -8.44 2.18 -0.80
N TYR A 27 -8.38 2.39 -2.12
CA TYR A 27 -7.86 1.39 -3.06
C TYR A 27 -6.38 1.06 -2.79
N LEU A 28 -5.54 2.09 -2.70
CA LEU A 28 -4.11 1.91 -2.44
C LEU A 28 -3.86 1.33 -1.05
N GLU A 29 -4.55 1.83 -0.01
CA GLU A 29 -4.46 1.28 1.35
C GLU A 29 -4.77 -0.21 1.37
N LYS A 30 -5.80 -0.64 0.66
CA LYS A 30 -6.18 -2.05 0.56
C LYS A 30 -5.14 -2.90 -0.18
N ASP A 31 -4.56 -2.40 -1.26
CA ASP A 31 -3.48 -3.08 -1.98
C ASP A 31 -2.28 -3.34 -1.05
N PHE A 32 -1.85 -2.31 -0.30
CA PHE A 32 -0.78 -2.44 0.67
C PHE A 32 -1.14 -3.40 1.81
N ALA A 33 -2.35 -3.32 2.35
CA ALA A 33 -2.82 -4.23 3.39
C ALA A 33 -2.81 -5.69 2.91
N ALA A 34 -3.29 -5.96 1.69
CA ALA A 34 -3.30 -7.30 1.11
C ALA A 34 -1.89 -7.88 0.92
N LEU A 35 -0.91 -7.05 0.54
CA LEU A 35 0.49 -7.45 0.46
C LEU A 35 1.04 -7.86 1.83
N LEU A 36 0.80 -7.06 2.88
CA LEU A 36 1.25 -7.36 4.23
C LEU A 36 0.61 -8.62 4.79
N GLU A 37 -0.70 -8.79 4.58
CA GLU A 37 -1.44 -10.01 4.95
C GLU A 37 -0.87 -11.25 4.25
N THR A 38 -0.46 -11.12 2.98
CA THR A 38 0.16 -12.23 2.24
C THR A 38 1.51 -12.63 2.84
N VAL A 39 2.35 -11.66 3.21
CA VAL A 39 3.64 -11.91 3.87
C VAL A 39 3.42 -12.54 5.24
N ALA A 40 2.46 -12.03 6.02
CA ALA A 40 2.12 -12.57 7.33
C ALA A 40 1.63 -14.02 7.21
N LEU A 41 0.76 -14.29 6.24
CA LEU A 41 0.27 -15.64 5.95
C LEU A 41 1.43 -16.61 5.63
N ALA A 42 2.38 -16.18 4.79
CA ALA A 42 3.56 -16.98 4.47
C ALA A 42 4.47 -17.25 5.70
N ALA A 43 4.46 -16.34 6.68
CA ALA A 43 5.16 -16.48 7.95
C ALA A 43 4.36 -17.25 9.02
N GLY A 44 3.14 -17.72 8.72
CA GLY A 44 2.25 -18.37 9.70
C GLY A 44 1.69 -17.41 10.75
N LEU A 45 1.66 -16.12 10.47
CA LEU A 45 1.13 -15.06 11.32
C LEU A 45 -0.27 -14.65 10.86
N LYS A 46 -1.11 -14.23 11.81
CA LYS A 46 -2.40 -13.60 11.54
C LYS A 46 -2.36 -12.17 12.08
N LEU A 47 -2.44 -11.19 11.19
CA LEU A 47 -2.47 -9.79 11.58
C LEU A 47 -3.80 -9.48 12.26
N GLN A 48 -3.76 -8.62 13.28
CA GLN A 48 -4.95 -8.09 13.94
C GLN A 48 -4.78 -6.59 14.11
N PRO A 49 -5.85 -5.80 13.92
CA PRO A 49 -5.80 -4.38 14.15
C PRO A 49 -5.56 -4.12 15.63
N GLU A 50 -4.55 -3.30 15.93
CA GLU A 50 -4.28 -2.85 17.30
C GLU A 50 -5.35 -1.84 17.78
N ASN A 51 -6.16 -1.31 16.86
CA ASN A 51 -7.21 -0.30 17.11
C ASN A 51 -6.69 0.92 17.87
N VAL A 52 -5.41 1.25 17.70
CA VAL A 52 -4.79 2.47 18.20
C VAL A 52 -4.58 3.45 17.04
N PRO A 53 -4.83 4.76 17.25
CA PRO A 53 -4.53 5.76 16.23
C PRO A 53 -3.02 5.77 15.98
N MET A 54 -2.61 5.56 14.74
CA MET A 54 -1.21 5.63 14.33
C MET A 54 -1.01 6.92 13.50
N PRO A 55 -0.25 7.92 13.98
CA PRO A 55 0.00 9.13 13.21
C PRO A 55 0.83 8.82 11.95
N THR A 56 0.57 9.54 10.86
CA THR A 56 1.35 9.36 9.62
C THR A 56 2.78 9.89 9.73
N GLY A 57 3.04 10.74 10.75
CA GLY A 57 4.28 11.51 10.86
C GLY A 57 4.40 12.65 9.85
N LEU A 58 3.37 12.87 9.02
CA LEU A 58 3.27 13.92 8.01
C LEU A 58 2.16 14.94 8.34
N GLU A 59 1.58 14.86 9.53
CA GLU A 59 0.60 15.82 10.01
C GLU A 59 1.24 17.21 10.10
N THR A 60 0.65 18.23 9.47
CA THR A 60 1.11 19.62 9.61
C THR A 60 0.51 20.23 10.87
N GLU A 61 1.30 20.99 11.65
CA GLU A 61 0.76 21.78 12.77
C GLU A 61 -0.35 22.71 12.26
N GLY A 62 -1.51 22.67 12.91
CA GLY A 62 -2.70 23.44 12.56
C GLY A 62 -2.59 24.92 12.89
#